data_AF-A0A2P4TAN5-F1
#
_entry.id   AF-A0A2P4TAN5-F1
#
_cell.length_a   1.000
_cell.length_b   1.000
_cell.length_c   1.000
_cell.angle_alpha   90.00
_cell.angle_beta   90.00
_cell.angle_gamma   90.00
#
_symmetry.space_group_name_H-M   'P 1'
#
loop_
_entity.id
_entity.type
_entity.pdbx_description
1 polymer ?
#
loop_
_entity_poly.entity_id
_entity_poly.type
_entity_poly.pdbx_seq_one_letter_code
_entity_poly.pdbx_strand_id
1 'polypeptide(L)'
;MPEIPSVYALCLQLDLITDLLGTPSLEAMRTACEGAKAHILRGPHKQPSLPVLYTLSSQATHEAVHLLCRMLVFDPSKRISAKDALAHPYLDEGRLRYHTCMCKCCFSTSTGRVYTSDFEPITNPKFDDTFEKNLSSVRQVKAQIRHEDDREKKCITSTVFNKRFDLLGKGYHCAVIMRVVSDIS
;
A
#
# COMPACT_ATOMS: atom_id res chain seq x y z
N MET A 1 22.94 -3.89 34.26
CA MET A 1 21.85 -4.41 33.41
C MET A 1 22.11 -3.94 31.99
N PRO A 2 22.34 -4.82 30.99
CA PRO A 2 22.60 -4.36 29.64
C PRO A 2 21.27 -4.29 28.86
N GLU A 3 20.83 -3.07 28.53
CA GLU A 3 19.74 -2.87 27.57
C GLU A 3 20.23 -3.19 26.14
N ILE A 4 19.94 -4.42 25.72
CA ILE A 4 19.36 -4.89 24.45
C ILE A 4 19.79 -4.17 23.14
N PRO A 5 20.42 -4.88 22.17
CA PRO A 5 20.77 -4.39 20.82
C PRO A 5 19.66 -3.71 20.01
N SER A 6 18.38 -3.97 20.33
CA SER A 6 17.24 -3.40 19.62
C SER A 6 17.04 -1.89 19.87
N VAL A 7 17.40 -1.41 21.07
CA VAL A 7 17.26 0.02 21.42
C VAL A 7 18.28 0.85 20.63
N TYR A 8 19.51 0.36 20.52
CA TYR A 8 20.54 1.00 19.71
C TYR A 8 20.15 1.07 18.23
N ALA A 9 19.57 -0.01 17.67
CA ALA A 9 19.09 0.01 16.30
C ALA A 9 18.00 1.07 16.08
N LEU A 10 17.10 1.26 17.05
CA LEU A 10 16.06 2.29 16.98
C LEU A 10 16.65 3.71 17.02
N CYS A 11 17.61 3.96 17.92
CA CYS A 11 18.29 5.25 18.01
C CYS A 11 19.05 5.58 16.73
N LEU A 12 19.78 4.61 16.17
CA LEU A 12 20.47 4.77 14.89
C LEU A 12 19.52 5.13 13.75
N GLN A 13 18.35 4.48 13.69
CA GLN A 13 17.35 4.81 12.68
C GLN A 13 16.79 6.24 12.86
N LEU A 14 16.56 6.68 14.10
CA LEU A 14 16.14 8.06 14.38
C LEU A 14 17.22 9.08 13.98
N ASP A 15 18.49 8.75 14.20
CA ASP A 15 19.60 9.61 13.80
C ASP A 15 19.61 9.82 12.28
N LEU A 16 19.46 8.74 11.49
CA LEU A 16 19.37 8.83 10.03
C LEU A 16 18.17 9.67 9.56
N ILE A 17 17.01 9.52 10.20
CA ILE A 17 15.81 10.31 9.86
C ILE A 17 16.05 11.79 10.16
N THR A 18 16.62 12.11 11.33
CA THR A 18 16.92 13.51 11.72
C THR A 18 18.06 14.13 10.91
N ASP A 19 19.00 13.33 10.40
CA ASP A 19 20.04 13.80 9.47
C ASP A 19 19.44 14.28 8.14
N LEU A 20 18.39 13.60 7.66
CA LEU A 20 17.70 13.97 6.43
C LEU A 20 16.70 15.11 6.64
N LEU A 21 15.81 14.97 7.62
CA LEU A 21 14.65 15.87 7.81
C LEU A 21 14.94 17.05 8.74
N GLY A 22 16.09 17.05 9.42
CA GLY A 22 16.41 18.00 10.46
C GLY A 22 15.78 17.66 11.81
N THR A 23 16.08 18.46 12.83
CA THR A 23 15.50 18.31 14.17
C THR A 23 14.06 18.84 14.17
N PRO A 24 13.06 17.99 14.46
CA PRO A 24 11.66 18.41 14.50
C PRO A 24 11.37 19.35 15.68
N SER A 25 10.30 20.15 15.56
CA SER A 25 9.77 20.93 16.68
C SER A 25 9.06 20.03 17.70
N LEU A 26 8.89 20.53 18.93
CA LEU A 26 8.14 19.80 19.98
C LEU A 26 6.69 19.50 19.55
N GLU A 27 6.06 20.40 18.79
CA GLU A 27 4.72 20.20 18.24
C GLU A 27 4.70 19.03 17.26
N ALA A 28 5.70 18.94 16.36
CA ALA A 28 5.80 17.86 15.38
C ALA A 28 6.08 16.49 16.02
N MET A 29 6.61 16.47 17.26
CA MET A 29 6.85 15.26 18.05
C MET A 29 5.76 14.96 19.08
N ARG A 30 4.59 15.63 19.03
CA ARG A 30 3.55 15.51 20.06
C ARG A 30 3.12 14.06 20.33
N THR A 31 3.07 13.22 19.30
CA THR A 31 2.66 11.80 19.40
C THR A 31 3.82 10.83 19.64
N ALA A 32 5.06 11.31 19.69
CA ALA A 32 6.23 10.48 19.94
C ALA A 32 6.30 10.05 21.41
N CYS A 33 6.93 8.91 21.68
CA CYS A 33 7.20 8.46 23.04
C CYS A 33 8.32 9.29 23.70
N GLU A 34 8.34 9.32 25.03
CA GLU A 34 9.31 10.12 25.79
C GLU A 34 10.76 9.73 25.51
N GLY A 35 11.04 8.44 25.31
CA GLY A 35 12.38 7.96 24.94
C GLY A 35 12.87 8.54 23.61
N ALA A 36 12.01 8.58 22.59
CA ALA A 36 12.36 9.13 21.29
C ALA A 36 12.57 10.65 21.35
N LYS A 37 11.70 11.38 22.07
CA LYS A 37 11.87 12.83 22.30
C LYS A 37 13.18 13.13 23.00
N ALA A 38 13.49 12.41 24.08
CA ALA A 38 14.70 12.60 24.85
C ALA A 38 15.96 12.29 24.02
N HIS A 39 15.93 11.28 23.15
CA HIS A 39 17.03 10.97 22.25
C HIS A 39 17.28 12.10 21.24
N ILE A 40 16.22 12.56 20.56
CA ILE A 40 16.31 13.64 19.55
C ILE A 40 16.78 14.95 20.19
N LEU A 41 16.27 15.32 21.36
CA LEU A 41 16.62 16.57 22.05
C LEU A 41 18.01 16.57 22.69
N ARG A 42 18.60 15.39 22.94
CA ARG A 42 19.98 15.27 23.44
C ARG A 42 21.00 15.53 22.34
N GLY A 43 20.63 15.25 21.08
CA GLY A 43 21.47 15.49 19.92
C GLY A 43 21.60 16.98 19.57
N PRO A 44 22.58 17.35 18.73
CA PRO A 44 22.68 18.70 18.20
C PRO A 44 21.48 19.02 17.30
N HIS A 45 21.11 20.30 17.25
CA HIS A 45 20.09 20.77 16.32
C HIS A 45 20.60 20.67 14.86
N LYS A 46 19.85 19.99 14.00
CA LYS A 46 20.17 19.75 12.59
C LYS A 46 19.19 20.48 11.68
N GLN A 47 19.70 21.10 10.61
CA GLN A 47 18.85 21.67 9.56
C GLN A 47 18.40 20.57 8.58
N PRO A 48 17.23 20.71 7.95
CA PRO A 48 16.77 19.75 6.94
C PRO A 48 17.71 19.71 5.74
N SER A 49 18.16 18.52 5.36
CA SER A 49 19.04 18.28 4.21
C SER A 49 18.24 17.79 2.99
N LEU A 50 17.13 18.47 2.69
CA LEU A 50 16.25 18.13 1.57
C LEU A 50 16.95 18.12 0.19
N PRO A 51 17.99 18.94 -0.08
CA PRO A 51 18.71 18.86 -1.36
C PRO A 51 19.31 17.48 -1.65
N VAL A 52 19.62 16.68 -0.62
CA VAL A 52 20.12 15.30 -0.80
C VAL A 52 19.12 14.44 -1.57
N LEU A 53 17.83 14.72 -1.48
CA LEU A 53 16.79 13.97 -2.21
C LEU A 53 16.96 14.06 -3.73
N TYR A 54 17.48 15.18 -4.25
CA TYR A 54 17.80 15.32 -5.67
C TYR A 54 18.98 14.45 -6.11
N THR A 55 19.86 14.08 -5.18
CA THR A 55 21.04 13.25 -5.46
C THR A 55 20.80 11.75 -5.28
N LEU A 56 19.64 11.35 -4.74
CA LEU A 56 19.31 9.94 -4.51
C LEU A 56 19.15 9.15 -5.81
N SER A 57 18.80 9.81 -6.91
CA SER A 57 18.61 9.18 -8.21
C SER A 57 18.87 10.17 -9.34
N SER A 58 19.47 9.70 -10.43
CA SER A 58 19.63 10.47 -11.67
C SER A 58 18.30 10.81 -12.35
N GLN A 59 17.19 10.19 -11.92
CA GLN A 59 15.84 10.42 -12.43
C GLN A 59 14.98 11.25 -11.46
N ALA A 60 15.55 11.80 -10.39
CA ALA A 60 14.80 12.59 -9.42
C ALA A 60 14.33 13.92 -10.02
N THR A 61 13.09 13.96 -10.52
CA THR A 61 12.47 15.21 -10.99
C THR A 61 12.07 16.10 -9.82
N HIS A 62 11.85 17.39 -10.09
CA HIS A 62 11.37 18.32 -9.07
C HIS A 62 10.03 17.85 -8.48
N GLU A 63 9.12 17.36 -9.30
CA GLU A 63 7.80 16.88 -8.87
C GLU A 63 7.94 15.64 -7.97
N ALA A 64 8.89 14.75 -8.27
CA ALA A 64 9.19 13.58 -7.44
C ALA A 64 9.66 13.99 -6.04
N VAL A 65 10.65 14.89 -5.97
CA VAL A 65 11.20 15.39 -4.72
C VAL A 65 10.15 16.17 -3.93
N HIS A 66 9.34 16.99 -4.62
CA HIS A 66 8.25 17.72 -3.99
C HIS A 66 7.23 16.78 -3.34
N LEU A 67 6.82 15.70 -4.04
CA LEU A 67 5.92 14.70 -3.48
C LEU A 67 6.55 14.01 -2.26
N LEU A 68 7.83 13.62 -2.36
CA LEU A 68 8.56 12.99 -1.25
C LEU A 68 8.63 13.88 -0.01
N CYS A 69 8.92 15.18 -0.17
CA CYS A 69 8.93 16.14 0.95
C CYS A 69 7.57 16.23 1.64
N ARG A 70 6.46 16.06 0.92
CA ARG A 70 5.11 16.06 1.51
C ARG A 70 4.75 14.73 2.19
N MET A 71 5.44 13.63 1.86
CA MET A 71 5.29 12.31 2.49
C MET A 71 6.19 12.17 3.73
N LEU A 72 7.41 12.70 3.67
CA LEU A 72 8.44 12.58 4.71
C LEU A 72 8.33 13.69 5.75
N VAL A 73 7.25 13.65 6.52
CA VAL A 73 6.96 14.60 7.61
C VAL A 73 6.85 13.86 8.94
N PHE A 74 7.45 14.43 9.99
CA PHE A 74 7.43 13.89 11.36
C PHE A 74 6.02 13.79 11.93
N ASP A 75 5.24 14.86 11.81
CA ASP A 75 3.85 14.90 12.26
C ASP A 75 2.97 14.10 11.27
N PRO A 76 2.37 12.97 11.70
CA PRO A 76 1.54 12.16 10.82
C PRO A 76 0.31 12.92 10.29
N SER A 77 -0.18 13.91 11.04
CA SER A 77 -1.35 14.71 10.65
C SER A 77 -1.04 15.73 9.56
N LYS A 78 0.23 16.11 9.39
CA LYS A 78 0.70 17.05 8.36
C LYS A 78 1.17 16.33 7.08
N ARG A 79 1.26 15.00 7.10
CA ARG A 79 1.62 14.18 5.94
C ARG A 79 0.54 14.27 4.87
N ILE A 80 0.95 14.33 3.60
CA ILE A 80 0.02 14.28 2.47
C ILE A 80 -0.90 13.04 2.56
N SER A 81 -2.19 13.23 2.28
CA SER A 81 -3.13 12.13 2.23
C SER A 81 -2.89 11.26 1.00
N ALA A 82 -3.30 9.99 1.02
CA ALA A 82 -3.18 9.12 -0.14
C ALA A 82 -3.93 9.69 -1.37
N LYS A 83 -5.10 10.30 -1.13
CA LYS A 83 -5.90 10.96 -2.17
C LYS A 83 -5.15 12.13 -2.80
N ASP A 84 -4.58 13.02 -1.98
CA ASP A 84 -3.85 14.18 -2.49
C ASP A 84 -2.53 13.78 -3.17
N ALA A 85 -1.89 12.72 -2.66
CA ALA A 85 -0.69 12.16 -3.27
C ALA A 85 -1.03 11.57 -4.65
N LEU A 86 -2.11 10.81 -4.76
CA LEU A 86 -2.58 10.27 -6.03
C LEU A 86 -2.91 11.37 -7.02
N ALA A 87 -3.49 12.50 -6.59
CA ALA A 87 -3.75 13.69 -7.41
C ALA A 87 -2.51 14.56 -7.73
N HIS A 88 -1.32 14.20 -7.25
CA HIS A 88 -0.10 14.97 -7.46
C HIS A 88 0.41 14.84 -8.91
N PRO A 89 0.92 15.92 -9.55
CA PRO A 89 1.36 15.90 -10.95
C PRO A 89 2.38 14.81 -11.28
N TYR A 90 3.27 14.51 -10.33
CA TYR A 90 4.24 13.41 -10.46
C TYR A 90 3.61 12.05 -10.84
N LEU A 91 2.38 11.78 -10.40
CA LEU A 91 1.69 10.51 -10.65
C LEU A 91 0.75 10.55 -11.86
N ASP A 92 0.61 11.69 -12.55
CA ASP A 92 -0.32 11.82 -13.69
C ASP A 92 -0.02 10.82 -14.80
N GLU A 93 1.26 10.68 -15.18
CA GLU A 93 1.67 9.74 -16.22
C GLU A 93 1.39 8.29 -15.79
N GLY A 94 1.66 7.96 -14.53
CA GLY A 94 1.37 6.64 -13.96
C GLY A 94 -0.13 6.34 -13.97
N ARG A 95 -0.95 7.31 -13.56
CA ARG A 95 -2.42 7.22 -13.56
C ARG A 95 -2.96 7.00 -14.97
N LEU A 96 -2.48 7.78 -15.94
CA LEU A 96 -2.86 7.64 -17.34
C LEU A 96 -2.44 6.30 -17.93
N ARG A 97 -1.21 5.84 -17.68
CA ARG A 97 -0.74 4.52 -18.14
C ARG A 97 -1.58 3.40 -17.56
N TYR A 98 -1.87 3.46 -16.27
CA TYR A 98 -2.74 2.47 -15.60
C TYR A 98 -4.12 2.39 -16.29
N HIS A 99 -4.78 3.53 -16.50
CA HIS A 99 -6.09 3.60 -17.17
C HIS A 99 -6.04 3.34 -18.67
N THR A 100 -4.84 3.30 -19.27
CA THR A 100 -4.61 3.02 -20.69
C THR A 100 -4.30 1.55 -20.99
N CYS A 101 -3.95 0.71 -20.02
CA CYS A 101 -3.77 -0.72 -20.35
C CYS A 101 -3.89 -1.71 -19.19
N MET A 102 -3.90 -1.26 -17.94
CA MET A 102 -3.84 -2.15 -16.77
C MET A 102 -5.12 -2.18 -15.94
N CYS A 103 -5.96 -1.17 -16.09
CA CYS A 103 -7.21 -1.04 -15.34
C CYS A 103 -8.29 -2.02 -15.85
N LYS A 104 -9.25 -2.34 -14.98
CA LYS A 104 -10.49 -3.05 -15.34
C LYS A 104 -11.68 -2.12 -15.61
N CYS A 105 -11.55 -0.82 -15.31
CA CYS A 105 -12.65 0.15 -15.39
C CYS A 105 -12.74 0.89 -16.74
N CYS A 106 -11.69 0.87 -17.57
CA CYS A 106 -11.71 1.41 -18.92
C CYS A 106 -11.70 0.28 -19.95
N PHE A 107 -12.30 0.51 -21.13
CA PHE A 107 -12.39 -0.50 -22.19
C PHE A 107 -12.23 0.11 -23.58
N SER A 108 -11.80 -0.71 -24.54
CA SER A 108 -11.69 -0.31 -25.94
C SER A 108 -12.96 -0.67 -26.71
N THR A 109 -13.41 0.25 -27.55
CA THR A 109 -14.52 0.07 -28.51
C THR A 109 -13.99 0.23 -29.94
N SER A 110 -14.82 -0.06 -30.95
CA SER A 110 -14.45 0.13 -32.36
C SER A 110 -14.12 1.57 -32.73
N THR A 111 -14.62 2.55 -31.97
CA THR A 111 -14.40 3.99 -32.21
C THR A 111 -13.31 4.60 -31.32
N GLY A 112 -12.69 3.82 -30.43
CA GLY A 112 -11.66 4.29 -29.50
C GLY A 112 -11.83 3.78 -28.08
N ARG A 113 -11.00 4.29 -27.16
CA ARG A 113 -11.03 3.89 -25.75
C ARG A 113 -12.03 4.74 -24.96
N VAL A 114 -12.86 4.08 -24.17
CA VAL A 114 -13.77 4.70 -23.21
C VAL A 114 -13.13 4.66 -21.83
N TYR A 115 -12.90 5.83 -21.26
CA TYR A 115 -12.31 6.00 -19.93
C TYR A 115 -13.40 6.09 -18.86
N THR A 116 -13.10 5.60 -17.65
CA THR A 116 -13.95 5.82 -16.47
C THR A 116 -14.04 7.32 -16.15
N SER A 117 -15.19 7.75 -15.64
CA SER A 117 -15.38 9.13 -15.14
C SER A 117 -14.69 9.39 -13.81
N ASP A 118 -14.43 8.32 -13.04
CA ASP A 118 -13.69 8.36 -11.78
C ASP A 118 -12.47 7.44 -11.86
N PHE A 119 -11.29 8.05 -11.84
CA PHE A 119 -10.01 7.35 -11.91
C PHE A 119 -9.58 6.76 -10.55
N GLU A 120 -10.18 7.21 -9.45
CA GLU A 120 -9.77 6.88 -8.07
C GLU A 120 -11.01 6.59 -7.19
N PRO A 121 -11.77 5.53 -7.51
CA PRO A 121 -12.99 5.20 -6.77
C PRO A 121 -12.69 4.79 -5.33
N ILE A 122 -13.59 5.19 -4.42
CA ILE A 122 -13.51 4.84 -2.99
C ILE A 122 -14.10 3.44 -2.78
N THR A 123 -13.44 2.62 -1.96
CA THR A 123 -14.03 1.35 -1.50
C THR A 123 -15.10 1.61 -0.44
N ASN A 124 -16.36 1.26 -0.74
CA ASN A 124 -17.50 1.54 0.14
C ASN A 124 -17.69 0.60 1.35
N PRO A 125 -17.33 -0.69 1.33
CA PRO A 125 -17.24 -1.43 2.58
C PRO A 125 -15.92 -1.07 3.27
N LYS A 126 -16.01 -0.53 4.49
CA LYS A 126 -14.85 -0.49 5.39
C LYS A 126 -14.44 -1.93 5.66
N PHE A 127 -13.13 -2.18 5.65
CA PHE A 127 -12.61 -3.46 6.09
C PHE A 127 -13.02 -3.70 7.55
N ASP A 128 -13.59 -4.86 7.83
CA ASP A 128 -14.02 -5.26 9.17
C ASP A 128 -12.85 -5.91 9.92
N ASP A 129 -12.30 -5.21 10.89
CA ASP A 129 -11.18 -5.66 11.73
C ASP A 129 -11.62 -6.46 12.96
N THR A 130 -12.93 -6.73 13.11
CA THR A 130 -13.46 -7.40 14.31
C THR A 130 -12.95 -8.83 14.46
N PHE A 131 -12.56 -9.48 13.37
CA PHE A 131 -11.98 -10.81 13.43
C PHE A 131 -10.68 -10.82 14.26
N GLU A 132 -9.80 -9.81 14.13
CA GLU A 132 -8.52 -9.74 14.85
C GLU A 132 -8.72 -9.63 16.36
N LYS A 133 -9.77 -8.92 16.79
CA LYS A 133 -10.10 -8.72 18.21
C LYS A 133 -10.48 -10.02 18.92
N ASN A 134 -10.90 -11.04 18.16
CA ASN A 134 -11.35 -12.34 18.68
C ASN A 134 -10.28 -13.44 18.60
N LEU A 135 -9.09 -13.16 18.07
CA LEU A 135 -8.00 -14.11 17.91
C LEU A 135 -7.06 -14.11 19.11
N SER A 136 -7.47 -14.72 20.23
CA SER A 136 -6.66 -14.78 21.45
C SER A 136 -5.82 -16.07 21.58
N SER A 137 -5.95 -17.00 20.63
CA SER A 137 -5.21 -18.28 20.64
C SER A 137 -4.86 -18.77 19.25
N VAL A 138 -3.68 -19.39 19.11
CA VAL A 138 -3.23 -20.08 17.88
C VAL A 138 -4.26 -21.11 17.38
N ARG A 139 -5.04 -21.74 18.28
CA ARG A 139 -6.11 -22.68 17.90
C ARG A 139 -7.25 -21.98 17.17
N GLN A 140 -7.66 -20.81 17.64
CA GLN A 140 -8.71 -19.99 17.02
C GLN A 140 -8.23 -19.44 15.68
N VAL A 141 -7.00 -18.94 15.60
CA VAL A 141 -6.38 -18.49 14.34
C VAL A 141 -6.40 -19.60 13.29
N LYS A 142 -5.92 -20.80 13.64
CA LYS A 142 -5.93 -21.95 12.72
C LYS A 142 -7.34 -22.38 12.30
N ALA A 143 -8.31 -22.29 13.21
CA ALA A 143 -9.71 -22.62 12.89
C ALA A 143 -10.34 -21.59 11.93
N GLN A 144 -10.08 -20.30 12.16
CA GLN A 144 -10.61 -19.22 11.34
C GLN A 144 -10.01 -19.25 9.92
N ILE A 145 -8.69 -19.44 9.80
CA ILE A 145 -8.01 -19.58 8.51
C ILE A 145 -8.58 -20.76 7.72
N ARG A 146 -8.78 -21.92 8.36
CA ARG A 146 -9.42 -23.09 7.71
C ARG A 146 -10.84 -22.80 7.27
N HIS A 147 -11.62 -22.10 8.09
CA HIS A 147 -13.00 -21.76 7.77
C HIS A 147 -13.08 -20.75 6.59
N GLU A 148 -12.13 -19.81 6.49
CA GLU A 148 -12.01 -18.92 5.33
C GLU A 148 -11.57 -19.65 4.08
N ASP A 149 -10.58 -20.55 4.15
CA ASP A 149 -10.15 -21.40 3.05
C ASP A 149 -11.29 -22.31 2.55
N ASP A 150 -12.08 -22.87 3.47
CA ASP A 150 -13.28 -23.65 3.13
C ASP A 150 -14.39 -22.79 2.49
N ARG A 151 -14.55 -21.54 2.92
CA ARG A 151 -15.47 -20.58 2.28
C ARG A 151 -15.01 -20.22 0.88
N GLU A 152 -13.71 -20.00 0.69
CA GLU A 152 -13.14 -19.66 -0.61
C GLU A 152 -13.26 -20.86 -1.58
N LYS A 153 -12.97 -22.09 -1.13
CA LYS A 153 -13.18 -23.31 -1.92
C LYS A 153 -14.65 -23.52 -2.31
N LYS A 154 -15.59 -23.22 -1.42
CA LYS A 154 -17.04 -23.25 -1.72
C LYS A 154 -17.45 -22.15 -2.72
N CYS A 155 -16.84 -20.97 -2.63
CA CYS A 155 -17.07 -19.87 -3.56
C CYS A 155 -16.50 -20.17 -4.95
N ILE A 156 -15.32 -20.78 -5.02
CA ILE A 156 -14.69 -21.23 -6.28
C ILE A 156 -15.53 -22.34 -6.90
N THR A 157 -15.94 -23.36 -6.15
CA THR A 157 -16.77 -24.45 -6.69
C THR A 157 -18.14 -23.96 -7.17
N SER A 158 -18.79 -23.03 -6.48
CA SER A 158 -20.06 -22.42 -6.92
C SER A 158 -19.90 -21.46 -8.11
N THR A 159 -18.79 -20.70 -8.19
CA THR A 159 -18.48 -19.84 -9.34
C THR A 159 -18.10 -20.65 -10.58
N VAL A 160 -17.37 -21.76 -10.41
CA VAL A 160 -17.06 -22.73 -11.48
C VAL A 160 -18.35 -23.42 -11.94
N PHE A 161 -19.31 -23.69 -11.04
CA PHE A 161 -20.62 -24.25 -11.41
C PHE A 161 -21.48 -23.25 -12.19
N ASN A 162 -21.54 -21.98 -11.76
CA ASN A 162 -22.26 -20.92 -12.50
C ASN A 162 -21.62 -20.61 -13.86
N LYS A 163 -20.28 -20.55 -13.97
CA LYS A 163 -19.61 -20.38 -15.27
C LYS A 163 -19.77 -21.57 -16.21
N ARG A 164 -20.01 -22.79 -15.68
CA ARG A 164 -20.29 -23.98 -16.50
C ARG A 164 -21.68 -23.94 -17.14
N PHE A 165 -22.61 -23.14 -16.62
CA PHE A 165 -23.93 -22.92 -17.21
C PHE A 165 -23.92 -21.83 -18.31
N ASP A 166 -23.08 -20.79 -18.18
CA ASP A 166 -22.94 -19.75 -19.21
C ASP A 166 -22.06 -20.15 -20.41
N LEU A 167 -21.26 -21.20 -20.29
CA LEU A 167 -20.34 -21.67 -21.34
C LEU A 167 -20.96 -22.66 -22.34
N LEU A 168 -22.24 -23.05 -22.18
CA LEU A 168 -22.94 -23.84 -23.20
C LEU A 168 -23.44 -23.00 -24.40
N GLY A 169 -23.22 -21.68 -24.39
CA GLY A 169 -23.72 -20.76 -25.42
C GLY A 169 -22.70 -20.14 -26.38
N LYS A 170 -21.38 -20.29 -26.18
CA LYS A 170 -20.38 -19.69 -27.08
C LYS A 170 -19.23 -20.64 -27.35
N GLY A 171 -19.16 -21.05 -28.61
CA GLY A 171 -18.26 -22.06 -29.13
C GLY A 171 -16.77 -21.75 -28.97
N TYR A 172 -16.03 -22.86 -28.83
CA TYR A 172 -14.71 -23.10 -29.43
C TYR A 172 -13.67 -21.99 -29.27
N HIS A 173 -13.14 -21.75 -28.06
CA HIS A 173 -11.74 -21.28 -27.93
C HIS A 173 -11.10 -21.45 -26.53
N CYS A 174 -11.70 -22.23 -25.62
CA CYS A 174 -11.18 -22.42 -24.25
C CYS A 174 -10.78 -23.88 -23.93
N ALA A 175 -10.35 -24.64 -24.94
CA ALA A 175 -9.90 -26.02 -24.75
C ALA A 175 -8.50 -26.14 -24.13
N VAL A 176 -7.77 -25.03 -23.93
CA VAL A 176 -6.35 -25.07 -23.51
C VAL A 176 -6.16 -24.93 -22.00
N ILE A 177 -7.13 -24.40 -21.25
CA ILE A 177 -6.95 -24.14 -19.80
C ILE A 177 -7.43 -25.31 -18.92
N MET A 178 -8.26 -26.23 -19.44
CA MET A 178 -8.76 -27.36 -18.63
C MET A 178 -7.78 -28.53 -18.46
N ARG A 179 -6.57 -28.49 -19.05
CA ARG A 179 -5.58 -29.56 -18.84
C ARG A 179 -4.71 -29.39 -17.60
N VAL A 180 -4.65 -28.20 -17.00
CA VAL A 180 -3.72 -27.95 -15.88
C VAL A 180 -4.30 -28.37 -14.52
N VAL A 181 -5.61 -28.61 -14.42
CA VAL A 181 -6.28 -28.89 -13.13
C VAL A 181 -6.52 -30.40 -12.89
N SER A 182 -6.33 -31.26 -13.90
CA SER A 182 -6.45 -32.73 -13.72
C SER A 182 -5.15 -33.43 -13.34
N ASP A 183 -3.99 -32.78 -13.44
CA ASP A 183 -2.69 -33.40 -13.16
C ASP A 183 -2.17 -33.13 -11.73
N ILE A 184 -2.99 -32.54 -10.84
CA ILE A 184 -2.66 -32.29 -9.42
C ILE A 184 -3.71 -32.95 -8.51
N SER A 185 -4.11 -34.18 -8.81
CA SER A 185 -4.89 -35.03 -7.88
C SER A 185 -4.46 -36.48 -8.01
#